data_AF-A0A9P7XC48-F1
#
_entry.id   AF-A0A9P7XC48-F1
#
_cell.length_a   1.000
_cell.length_b   1.000
_cell.length_c   1.000
_cell.angle_alpha   90.00
_cell.angle_beta   90.00
_cell.angle_gamma   90.00
#
_symmetry.space_group_name_H-M   'P 1'
#
loop_
_entity.id
_entity.type
_entity.pdbx_description
1 polymer ?
#
loop_
_entity_poly.entity_id
_entity_poly.type
_entity_poly.pdbx_seq_one_letter_code
_entity_poly.pdbx_strand_id
1 'polypeptide(L)'
;MSHSVSFNSLEVFVDLPHYPHKALHYSPRPKATDLKNKRPLVPVVEIPPLKSSKGVTATSYMNVAAPTTRPRGLPLKDKNIQDATVPSPAESSKAAQKRKQVADDESVGRKKQRVNEGENEGPNSVARGLEKNAVTASDPFNIARASRGIIRKVVAPPSPRWMPIRHADTKEAIENRMILREFFHRFASLLKFPKTHRDTLDEFAHLSDQTAKAMLVSLVDLLLADANEEDQESFRSAKTELRKAGLSPTQLWSTLETLRADIPNLKIGNPGMVEVRASNRRGSGVRVASSTQLIPCILSLIDIALEGPSIYDDIAEGLEACRKARAKCDEAIKVEREIWGEKKADWNKLRDEKIASEEAAKAQLKEGHTLKDDEKFDLKGWRSKYKMAETAHKMRLKTLRLSLIRESTCDQLRFAPAGTDLEGRTYYILSAPPKGVKAPNDESRELMDRWAWIVSVHNPTAGNAEGPSTAWYGFHDPQDIRILTKWLAWTGVEAAKKAAADRSDSGVVLEPRGGLSASRAKAPSATLTIKAPTAPPGITKLCKDLDEFAEFLDWACPKKGKLRLGSDPVAP
;
A
#
# COMPACT_ATOMS: atom_id res chain seq x y z
N MET A 1 -32.36 -12.25 51.29
CA MET A 1 -31.65 -11.03 50.88
C MET A 1 -31.15 -11.23 49.47
N SER A 2 -31.97 -10.84 48.50
CA SER A 2 -31.69 -10.98 47.06
C SER A 2 -32.60 -9.97 46.37
N HIS A 3 -32.06 -8.77 46.10
CA HIS A 3 -32.78 -7.72 45.40
C HIS A 3 -32.60 -7.92 43.89
N SER A 4 -33.68 -8.30 43.20
CA SER A 4 -33.77 -8.17 41.75
C SER A 4 -34.24 -6.75 41.41
N VAL A 5 -33.38 -5.99 40.73
CA VAL A 5 -33.73 -4.66 40.20
C VAL A 5 -34.20 -4.85 38.77
N SER A 6 -35.49 -4.61 38.51
CA SER A 6 -36.03 -4.46 37.17
C SER A 6 -35.83 -3.02 36.70
N PHE A 7 -35.20 -2.84 35.54
CA PHE A 7 -35.12 -1.55 34.86
C PHE A 7 -36.25 -1.47 33.84
N ASN A 8 -37.25 -0.64 34.13
CA ASN A 8 -38.26 -0.20 33.16
C ASN A 8 -37.64 0.85 32.22
N SER A 9 -37.68 0.59 30.91
CA SER A 9 -37.36 1.59 29.89
C SER A 9 -38.48 2.61 29.78
N LEU A 10 -38.14 3.87 30.04
CA LEU A 10 -38.95 5.05 29.70
C LEU A 10 -38.68 5.40 28.23
N GLU A 11 -39.69 5.22 27.38
CA GLU A 11 -39.72 5.78 26.03
C GLU A 11 -39.99 7.29 26.14
N VAL A 12 -38.99 8.10 25.78
CA VAL A 12 -39.15 9.54 25.58
C VAL A 12 -39.38 9.78 24.09
N PHE A 13 -40.62 10.07 23.73
CA PHE A 13 -40.99 10.59 22.41
C PHE A 13 -40.44 12.01 22.26
N VAL A 14 -39.55 12.21 21.29
CA VAL A 14 -39.08 13.52 20.86
C VAL A 14 -39.73 13.84 19.52
N ASP A 15 -40.67 14.79 19.54
CA ASP A 15 -41.31 15.35 18.35
C ASP A 15 -40.28 16.05 17.45
N LEU A 16 -40.11 15.56 16.22
CA LEU A 16 -39.32 16.19 15.17
C LEU A 16 -40.23 17.01 14.25
N PRO A 17 -39.85 18.26 13.90
CA PRO A 17 -40.69 19.12 13.06
C PRO A 17 -40.72 18.67 11.60
N HIS A 18 -41.94 18.65 11.05
CA HIS A 18 -42.29 18.43 9.65
C HIS A 18 -41.59 19.44 8.72
N TYR A 19 -40.76 18.95 7.81
CA TYR A 19 -40.25 19.73 6.68
C TYR A 19 -41.13 19.50 5.43
N PRO A 20 -41.64 20.55 4.76
CA PRO A 20 -42.44 20.39 3.56
C PRO A 20 -41.59 19.95 2.36
N HIS A 21 -41.96 18.83 1.75
CA HIS A 21 -41.41 18.34 0.50
C HIS A 21 -41.70 19.33 -0.65
N LYS A 22 -40.65 19.95 -1.20
CA LYS A 22 -40.71 20.60 -2.51
C LYS A 22 -40.74 19.54 -3.60
N ALA A 23 -41.81 19.54 -4.39
CA ALA A 23 -41.96 18.71 -5.57
C ALA A 23 -40.89 19.07 -6.62
N LEU A 24 -40.02 18.12 -6.94
CA LEU A 24 -39.12 18.20 -8.08
C LEU A 24 -39.89 17.75 -9.33
N HIS A 25 -40.11 18.70 -10.24
CA HIS A 25 -40.65 18.45 -11.57
C HIS A 25 -39.77 17.45 -12.33
N TYR A 26 -40.36 16.32 -12.69
CA TYR A 26 -39.77 15.31 -13.58
C TYR A 26 -39.73 15.85 -15.01
N SER A 27 -38.53 16.00 -15.58
CA SER A 27 -38.36 16.23 -17.01
C SER A 27 -38.49 14.89 -17.76
N PRO A 28 -39.30 14.79 -18.83
CA PRO A 28 -39.47 13.54 -19.56
C PRO A 28 -38.20 13.18 -20.34
N ARG A 29 -37.82 11.90 -20.29
CA ARG A 29 -36.73 11.32 -21.10
C ARG A 29 -37.06 11.39 -22.59
N PRO A 30 -36.12 11.75 -23.47
CA PRO A 30 -36.32 11.66 -24.90
C PRO A 30 -36.36 10.19 -25.37
N LYS A 31 -37.28 9.91 -26.30
CA LYS A 31 -37.49 8.61 -26.94
C LYS A 31 -36.26 8.24 -27.78
N ALA A 32 -35.83 6.99 -27.67
CA ALA A 32 -34.76 6.42 -28.48
C ALA A 32 -35.17 6.38 -29.95
N THR A 33 -34.45 7.12 -30.79
CA THR A 33 -34.51 6.98 -32.25
C THR A 33 -33.50 5.93 -32.70
N ASP A 34 -34.02 5.03 -33.53
CA ASP A 34 -33.39 3.92 -34.21
C ASP A 34 -32.16 4.38 -35.03
N LEU A 35 -30.96 3.94 -34.65
CA LEU A 35 -29.71 4.19 -35.38
C LEU A 35 -29.08 2.85 -35.77
N LYS A 36 -29.44 2.39 -36.97
CA LYS A 36 -28.74 1.33 -37.70
C LYS A 36 -27.37 1.83 -38.13
N ASN A 37 -26.34 1.61 -37.31
CA ASN A 37 -24.95 1.76 -37.71
C ASN A 37 -24.23 0.40 -37.72
N LYS A 38 -23.95 -0.07 -38.94
CA LYS A 38 -23.08 -1.22 -39.22
C LYS A 38 -21.67 -0.89 -38.73
N ARG A 39 -21.18 -1.58 -37.69
CA ARG A 39 -19.75 -1.62 -37.36
C ARG A 39 -19.05 -2.62 -38.30
N PRO A 40 -17.85 -2.32 -38.81
CA PRO A 40 -17.04 -3.30 -39.51
C PRO A 40 -16.56 -4.39 -38.52
N LEU A 41 -16.68 -5.65 -38.95
CA LEU A 41 -16.17 -6.81 -38.23
C LEU A 41 -14.64 -6.71 -38.14
N VAL A 42 -14.14 -6.64 -36.90
CA VAL A 42 -12.72 -6.83 -36.61
C VAL A 42 -12.41 -8.32 -36.71
N PRO A 43 -11.30 -8.75 -37.35
CA PRO A 43 -10.95 -10.15 -37.43
C PRO A 43 -10.75 -10.74 -36.03
N VAL A 44 -11.49 -11.82 -35.75
CA VAL A 44 -11.35 -12.64 -34.56
C VAL A 44 -9.94 -13.25 -34.59
N VAL A 45 -9.09 -12.79 -33.68
CA VAL A 45 -7.81 -13.44 -33.40
C VAL A 45 -8.13 -14.70 -32.61
N GLU A 46 -7.97 -15.87 -33.23
CA GLU A 46 -8.07 -17.16 -32.53
C GLU A 46 -6.98 -17.25 -31.45
N ILE A 47 -7.40 -17.16 -30.20
CA ILE A 47 -6.57 -17.45 -29.04
C ILE A 47 -6.57 -18.98 -28.87
N PRO A 48 -5.41 -19.66 -28.84
CA PRO A 48 -5.37 -21.11 -28.71
C PRO A 48 -5.96 -21.55 -27.35
N PRO A 49 -6.72 -22.66 -27.31
CA PRO A 49 -7.31 -23.16 -26.07
C PRO A 49 -6.23 -23.52 -25.06
N LEU A 50 -6.31 -22.92 -23.88
CA LEU A 50 -5.48 -23.26 -22.73
C LEU A 50 -5.80 -24.70 -22.32
N LYS A 51 -4.77 -25.55 -22.32
CA LYS A 51 -4.86 -26.95 -21.88
C LYS A 51 -5.40 -26.99 -20.44
N SER A 52 -6.50 -27.70 -20.22
CA SER A 52 -7.11 -27.88 -18.91
C SER A 52 -6.11 -28.55 -17.95
N SER A 53 -5.46 -27.76 -17.09
CA SER A 53 -4.65 -28.29 -16.01
C SER A 53 -5.56 -28.72 -14.87
N LYS A 54 -5.63 -30.03 -14.64
CA LYS A 54 -6.35 -30.62 -13.50
C LYS A 54 -5.74 -30.11 -12.19
N GLY A 55 -6.56 -29.49 -11.34
CA GLY A 55 -6.27 -29.32 -9.90
C GLY A 55 -5.55 -28.05 -9.47
N VAL A 56 -5.68 -26.95 -10.21
CA VAL A 56 -5.12 -25.65 -9.79
C VAL A 56 -6.16 -24.92 -8.93
N THR A 57 -5.91 -24.76 -7.64
CA THR A 57 -6.79 -23.97 -6.74
C THR A 57 -6.74 -22.49 -7.13
N ALA A 58 -7.80 -21.72 -6.84
CA ALA A 58 -7.86 -20.28 -7.12
C ALA A 58 -6.64 -19.50 -6.63
N THR A 59 -5.97 -19.96 -5.56
CA THR A 59 -4.72 -19.39 -5.04
C THR A 59 -3.57 -19.38 -6.06
N SER A 60 -3.55 -20.31 -7.02
CA SER A 60 -2.45 -20.45 -7.99
C SER A 60 -2.61 -19.57 -9.23
N TYR A 61 -3.83 -19.30 -9.69
CA TYR A 61 -4.09 -18.37 -10.81
C TYR A 61 -3.74 -16.90 -10.48
N MET A 62 -3.66 -16.59 -9.19
CA MET A 62 -3.58 -15.22 -8.67
C MET A 62 -2.16 -14.69 -8.46
N ASN A 63 -1.18 -15.57 -8.44
CA ASN A 63 0.22 -15.24 -8.17
C ASN A 63 1.04 -14.93 -9.42
N VAL A 64 0.37 -14.62 -10.54
CA VAL A 64 1.05 -14.16 -11.75
C VAL A 64 1.60 -12.75 -11.48
N ALA A 65 2.78 -12.70 -10.87
CA ALA A 65 3.54 -11.47 -10.74
C ALA A 65 3.70 -10.87 -12.14
N ALA A 66 3.23 -9.63 -12.33
CA ALA A 66 3.53 -8.88 -13.54
C ALA A 66 5.05 -8.98 -13.79
N PRO A 67 5.51 -9.42 -14.97
CA PRO A 67 6.93 -9.60 -15.24
C PRO A 67 7.65 -8.28 -14.95
N THR A 68 8.58 -8.30 -13.99
CA THR A 68 9.41 -7.14 -13.60
C THR A 68 10.57 -6.93 -14.57
N THR A 69 10.44 -7.40 -15.81
CA THR A 69 11.44 -7.18 -16.85
C THR A 69 11.42 -5.72 -17.26
N ARG A 70 12.39 -4.96 -16.75
CA ARG A 70 12.81 -3.69 -17.36
C ARG A 70 13.04 -3.94 -18.86
N PRO A 71 12.48 -3.14 -19.79
CA PRO A 71 12.87 -3.24 -21.18
C PRO A 71 14.37 -2.90 -21.27
N ARG A 72 15.19 -3.91 -21.62
CA ARG A 72 16.56 -3.66 -22.08
C ARG A 72 16.44 -2.89 -23.39
N GLY A 73 16.89 -1.64 -23.38
CA GLY A 73 16.97 -0.82 -24.58
C GLY A 73 17.78 -1.54 -25.66
N LEU A 74 17.13 -1.83 -26.78
CA LEU A 74 17.80 -2.17 -28.02
C LEU A 74 18.22 -0.88 -28.72
N PRO A 75 19.41 -0.83 -29.35
CA PRO A 75 19.88 0.35 -30.05
C PRO A 75 19.09 0.53 -31.36
N LEU A 76 18.36 1.64 -31.46
CA LEU A 76 17.75 2.08 -32.71
C LEU A 76 18.86 2.59 -33.63
N LYS A 77 19.04 1.91 -34.77
CA LYS A 77 19.80 2.40 -35.92
C LYS A 77 18.90 3.34 -36.72
N ASP A 78 19.38 4.57 -36.92
CA ASP A 78 18.80 5.56 -37.80
C ASP A 78 18.72 5.05 -39.24
N LYS A 79 17.52 5.06 -39.81
CA LYS A 79 17.31 5.07 -41.26
C LYS A 79 16.22 6.08 -41.62
N ASN A 80 16.71 7.26 -42.01
CA ASN A 80 16.31 8.06 -43.16
C ASN A 80 15.10 7.54 -43.97
N ILE A 81 13.97 8.25 -43.92
CA ILE A 81 12.91 8.23 -44.95
C ILE A 81 12.41 9.67 -45.15
N GLN A 82 12.42 10.08 -46.42
CA GLN A 82 12.03 11.38 -46.96
C GLN A 82 10.50 11.54 -47.07
N ASP A 83 10.10 12.81 -46.98
CA ASP A 83 8.98 13.51 -47.65
C ASP A 83 7.66 12.79 -47.97
N ALA A 84 6.59 13.30 -47.35
CA ALA A 84 5.33 13.55 -48.07
C ALA A 84 4.56 14.72 -47.42
N THR A 85 4.54 15.84 -48.14
CA THR A 85 3.72 17.05 -47.99
C THR A 85 2.24 16.77 -48.22
N VAL A 86 1.30 17.26 -47.39
CA VAL A 86 0.02 17.96 -47.75
C VAL A 86 -0.62 18.59 -46.47
N PRO A 87 -1.68 19.45 -46.51
CA PRO A 87 -1.57 20.88 -46.28
C PRO A 87 -2.38 21.43 -45.08
N SER A 88 -2.09 22.69 -44.75
CA SER A 88 -2.85 23.58 -43.89
C SER A 88 -4.24 23.92 -44.46
N PRO A 89 -5.20 24.29 -43.60
CA PRO A 89 -6.10 25.38 -43.95
C PRO A 89 -6.08 26.51 -42.91
N ALA A 90 -6.16 27.72 -43.46
CA ALA A 90 -6.24 28.99 -42.80
C ALA A 90 -7.71 29.42 -42.57
N GLU A 91 -7.88 30.15 -41.46
CA GLU A 91 -8.60 31.43 -41.32
C GLU A 91 -10.14 31.58 -41.39
N SER A 92 -10.51 32.69 -40.74
CA SER A 92 -11.83 33.34 -40.50
C SER A 92 -12.55 32.86 -39.21
N SER A 93 -13.07 33.72 -38.33
CA SER A 93 -13.51 35.12 -38.47
C SER A 93 -13.61 35.85 -37.12
N LYS A 94 -13.47 37.18 -37.18
CA LYS A 94 -13.70 38.21 -36.14
C LYS A 94 -15.15 38.31 -35.64
N ALA A 95 -15.34 38.70 -34.37
CA ALA A 95 -16.40 39.61 -33.85
C ALA A 95 -16.18 39.82 -32.32
N ALA A 96 -15.76 40.98 -31.85
CA ALA A 96 -16.56 42.17 -31.48
C ALA A 96 -16.93 42.26 -29.97
N GLN A 97 -16.27 43.25 -29.35
CA GLN A 97 -16.49 43.96 -28.08
C GLN A 97 -17.84 43.85 -27.35
N LYS A 98 -17.79 43.75 -26.01
CA LYS A 98 -18.52 44.69 -25.13
C LYS A 98 -17.86 44.86 -23.76
N ARG A 99 -17.57 46.12 -23.44
CA ARG A 99 -17.11 46.66 -22.15
C ARG A 99 -18.18 46.48 -21.06
N LYS A 100 -17.75 46.31 -19.81
CA LYS A 100 -18.38 46.94 -18.64
C LYS A 100 -17.33 47.21 -17.55
N GLN A 101 -17.00 48.49 -17.39
CA GLN A 101 -16.39 49.09 -16.20
C GLN A 101 -17.50 49.55 -15.27
N VAL A 102 -17.33 49.36 -13.96
CA VAL A 102 -17.82 50.14 -12.79
C VAL A 102 -17.11 49.48 -11.58
N ALA A 103 -16.58 50.11 -10.53
CA ALA A 103 -16.08 51.43 -10.20
C ALA A 103 -15.41 51.26 -8.81
N ASP A 104 -14.56 52.21 -8.46
CA ASP A 104 -13.83 52.34 -7.20
C ASP A 104 -14.71 52.34 -5.95
N ASP A 105 -14.15 51.89 -4.81
CA ASP A 105 -14.41 52.58 -3.54
C ASP A 105 -13.19 52.49 -2.60
N GLU A 106 -12.68 53.66 -2.24
CA GLU A 106 -11.65 53.89 -1.23
C GLU A 106 -12.29 53.89 0.16
N SER A 107 -11.62 53.33 1.17
CA SER A 107 -11.77 53.87 2.52
C SER A 107 -10.49 53.72 3.33
N VAL A 108 -9.84 54.87 3.51
CA VAL A 108 -8.81 55.21 4.48
C VAL A 108 -9.40 55.22 5.90
N GLY A 109 -8.65 54.72 6.89
CA GLY A 109 -9.06 54.84 8.31
C GLY A 109 -8.01 54.38 9.33
N ARG A 110 -7.07 55.28 9.67
CA ARG A 110 -6.08 55.19 10.76
C ARG A 110 -6.72 55.23 12.17
N LYS A 111 -6.14 54.49 13.13
CA LYS A 111 -5.64 54.96 14.47
C LYS A 111 -5.15 53.74 15.30
N LYS A 112 -3.85 53.65 15.65
CA LYS A 112 -3.19 54.11 16.91
C LYS A 112 -3.91 53.63 18.19
N GLN A 113 -3.28 52.78 19.02
CA GLN A 113 -2.53 53.18 20.24
C GLN A 113 -2.01 52.01 21.10
N ARG A 114 -0.74 52.16 21.54
CA ARG A 114 -0.15 51.92 22.89
C ARG A 114 -0.06 50.49 23.47
N VAL A 115 1.16 49.99 23.74
CA VAL A 115 2.05 50.15 24.93
C VAL A 115 1.68 49.21 26.10
N ASN A 116 2.65 48.35 26.43
CA ASN A 116 3.09 47.82 27.74
C ASN A 116 4.00 46.62 27.40
N GLU A 117 5.33 46.68 27.46
CA GLU A 117 6.22 46.95 28.60
C GLU A 117 5.78 46.22 29.88
N GLY A 118 6.61 45.23 30.25
CA GLY A 118 6.43 44.30 31.35
C GLY A 118 7.72 43.53 31.52
N GLU A 119 8.64 44.19 32.20
CA GLU A 119 9.94 43.72 32.68
C GLU A 119 9.80 42.44 33.50
N ASN A 120 10.80 41.56 33.43
CA ASN A 120 11.21 40.86 34.64
C ASN A 120 12.72 40.63 34.63
N GLU A 121 13.36 41.30 35.57
CA GLU A 121 14.76 41.21 35.94
C GLU A 121 15.05 39.92 36.72
N GLY A 122 16.29 39.44 36.65
CA GLY A 122 16.86 38.74 37.80
C GLY A 122 17.98 37.73 37.46
N PRO A 123 19.08 37.67 38.24
CA PRO A 123 20.43 37.48 37.70
C PRO A 123 21.13 36.21 38.18
N ASN A 124 22.17 35.76 37.44
CA ASN A 124 23.45 35.41 38.06
C ASN A 124 24.58 35.21 37.02
N SER A 125 25.59 36.06 37.16
CA SER A 125 27.01 35.87 36.83
C SER A 125 27.60 34.74 37.71
N VAL A 126 28.76 34.11 37.55
CA VAL A 126 30.17 34.45 37.22
C VAL A 126 30.83 33.07 36.95
N ALA A 127 31.68 32.81 35.96
CA ALA A 127 33.15 32.94 36.00
C ALA A 127 33.72 32.33 34.69
N ARG A 128 34.43 33.09 33.85
CA ARG A 128 35.91 33.21 33.80
C ARG A 128 36.67 31.89 33.60
N GLY A 129 37.25 31.75 32.41
CA GLY A 129 38.27 30.76 32.08
C GLY A 129 38.89 31.07 30.71
N LEU A 130 39.76 32.09 30.69
CA LEU A 130 40.69 32.38 29.60
C LEU A 130 41.70 31.23 29.49
N GLU A 131 41.90 30.68 28.30
CA GLU A 131 43.23 30.23 27.91
C GLU A 131 43.44 30.39 26.41
N LYS A 132 44.44 31.23 26.11
CA LYS A 132 45.03 31.46 24.81
C LYS A 132 45.85 30.23 24.45
N ASN A 133 45.81 29.78 23.21
CA ASN A 133 47.02 29.32 22.53
C ASN A 133 46.91 29.56 21.04
N ALA A 134 47.95 30.18 20.52
CA ALA A 134 48.12 30.64 19.17
C ALA A 134 49.17 29.77 18.46
N VAL A 135 49.11 29.79 17.11
CA VAL A 135 50.21 29.43 16.17
C VAL A 135 50.48 27.91 16.11
N THR A 136 50.32 27.21 14.98
CA THR A 136 51.10 27.35 13.73
C THR A 136 50.33 26.88 12.49
N ALA A 137 50.62 27.55 11.38
CA ALA A 137 50.36 27.10 10.02
C ALA A 137 51.35 26.00 9.58
N SER A 138 51.02 25.33 8.47
CA SER A 138 51.87 24.42 7.65
C SER A 138 52.08 23.01 8.27
N ASP A 139 51.96 21.86 7.61
CA ASP A 139 51.87 21.51 6.17
C ASP A 139 51.53 19.98 6.04
N PRO A 140 51.91 19.18 5.03
CA PRO A 140 50.98 18.47 4.15
C PRO A 140 51.24 16.95 4.11
N PHE A 141 50.45 16.09 4.77
CA PHE A 141 50.59 14.64 4.54
C PHE A 141 49.25 13.92 4.70
N ASN A 142 48.58 13.76 3.56
CA ASN A 142 47.46 12.83 3.38
C ASN A 142 48.04 11.40 3.30
N ILE A 143 48.66 10.94 4.39
CA ILE A 143 49.01 9.54 4.56
C ILE A 143 47.67 8.82 4.73
N ALA A 144 47.34 7.99 3.75
CA ALA A 144 46.28 7.00 3.83
C ALA A 144 46.54 6.09 5.04
N ARG A 145 46.14 6.57 6.22
CA ARG A 145 46.18 5.81 7.46
C ARG A 145 45.16 4.71 7.25
N ALA A 146 45.64 3.53 6.86
CA ALA A 146 44.86 2.31 6.82
C ALA A 146 44.16 2.19 8.17
N SER A 147 42.91 2.64 8.22
CA SER A 147 42.09 2.53 9.41
C SER A 147 41.96 1.05 9.65
N ARG A 148 42.78 0.50 10.56
CA ARG A 148 42.65 -0.86 11.06
C ARG A 148 41.19 -0.96 11.45
N GLY A 149 40.42 -1.68 10.64
CA GLY A 149 38.97 -1.66 10.70
C GLY A 149 38.58 -2.09 12.10
N ILE A 150 38.14 -1.14 12.92
CA ILE A 150 37.52 -1.45 14.20
C ILE A 150 36.26 -2.22 13.81
N ILE A 151 36.34 -3.55 13.93
CA ILE A 151 35.20 -4.44 13.72
C ILE A 151 34.21 -4.08 14.81
N ARG A 152 33.30 -3.16 14.51
CA ARG A 152 32.20 -2.83 15.41
C ARG A 152 31.37 -4.10 15.55
N LYS A 153 31.31 -4.65 16.76
CA LYS A 153 30.41 -5.76 17.08
C LYS A 153 29.01 -5.34 16.64
N VAL A 154 28.42 -6.12 15.73
CA VAL A 154 27.06 -5.87 15.25
C VAL A 154 26.13 -6.07 16.45
N VAL A 155 25.58 -4.98 16.97
CA VAL A 155 24.62 -5.02 18.08
C VAL A 155 23.29 -5.53 17.54
N ALA A 156 22.70 -6.53 18.20
CA ALA A 156 21.40 -7.06 17.81
C ALA A 156 20.32 -5.96 17.92
N PRO A 157 19.43 -5.81 16.93
CA PRO A 157 18.29 -4.90 17.04
C PRO A 157 17.35 -5.36 18.16
N PRO A 158 16.54 -4.44 18.74
CA PRO A 158 15.55 -4.82 19.73
C PRO A 158 14.55 -5.83 19.15
N SER A 159 14.09 -6.75 19.99
CA SER A 159 13.07 -7.72 19.60
C SER A 159 11.73 -7.01 19.34
N PRO A 160 11.01 -7.35 18.24
CA PRO A 160 9.72 -6.75 17.96
C PRO A 160 8.68 -7.12 19.03
N ARG A 161 7.75 -6.19 19.29
CA ARG A 161 6.63 -6.43 20.21
C ARG A 161 5.52 -7.18 19.47
N TRP A 162 5.36 -8.47 19.78
CA TRP A 162 4.30 -9.31 19.24
C TRP A 162 2.98 -9.04 19.96
N MET A 163 2.02 -8.43 19.27
CA MET A 163 0.71 -8.10 19.83
C MET A 163 -0.33 -9.11 19.35
N PRO A 164 -0.98 -9.87 20.26
CA PRO A 164 -1.94 -10.90 19.87
C PRO A 164 -3.23 -10.28 19.30
N ILE A 165 -3.75 -10.86 18.23
CA ILE A 165 -5.04 -10.47 17.68
C ILE A 165 -6.15 -11.21 18.46
N ARG A 166 -7.05 -10.45 19.11
CA ARG A 166 -7.99 -10.98 20.12
C ARG A 166 -9.02 -11.99 19.59
N HIS A 167 -9.34 -11.94 18.31
CA HIS A 167 -10.42 -12.73 17.70
C HIS A 167 -9.89 -13.88 16.83
N ALA A 168 -8.73 -14.43 17.17
CA ALA A 168 -8.04 -15.40 16.33
C ALA A 168 -8.86 -16.69 16.17
N ASP A 169 -9.56 -16.79 15.04
CA ASP A 169 -10.08 -18.05 14.50
C ASP A 169 -8.91 -18.94 14.04
N THR A 170 -9.21 -20.13 13.49
CA THR A 170 -8.20 -20.98 12.86
C THR A 170 -7.50 -20.24 11.72
N LYS A 171 -6.27 -20.68 11.39
CA LYS A 171 -5.51 -20.12 10.26
C LYS A 171 -6.35 -20.06 8.98
N GLU A 172 -6.99 -21.17 8.64
CA GLU A 172 -7.82 -21.32 7.45
C GLU A 172 -9.02 -20.37 7.46
N ALA A 173 -9.72 -20.22 8.59
CA ALA A 173 -10.85 -19.31 8.69
C ALA A 173 -10.43 -17.85 8.45
N ILE A 174 -9.26 -17.44 8.93
CA ILE A 174 -8.72 -16.11 8.69
C ILE A 174 -8.27 -15.92 7.24
N GLU A 175 -7.53 -16.87 6.67
CA GLU A 175 -7.12 -16.83 5.26
C GLU A 175 -8.35 -16.74 4.34
N ASN A 176 -9.39 -17.50 4.64
CA ASN A 176 -10.67 -17.45 3.93
C ASN A 176 -11.30 -16.06 3.98
N ARG A 177 -11.30 -15.39 5.14
CA ARG A 177 -11.81 -14.01 5.26
C ARG A 177 -10.93 -13.00 4.51
N MET A 178 -9.61 -13.16 4.53
CA MET A 178 -8.71 -12.33 3.73
C MET A 178 -9.03 -12.47 2.24
N ILE A 179 -9.27 -13.69 1.76
CA ILE A 179 -9.67 -13.96 0.37
C ILE A 179 -11.00 -13.27 0.04
N LEU A 180 -12.02 -13.41 0.89
CA LEU A 180 -13.29 -12.70 0.70
C LEU A 180 -13.09 -11.19 0.61
N ARG A 181 -12.33 -10.62 1.57
CA ARG A 181 -12.04 -9.19 1.61
C ARG A 181 -11.37 -8.73 0.31
N GLU A 182 -10.28 -9.38 -0.10
CA GLU A 182 -9.50 -9.00 -1.27
C GLU A 182 -10.29 -9.12 -2.57
N PHE A 183 -11.06 -10.20 -2.75
CA PHE A 183 -11.89 -10.39 -3.95
C PHE A 183 -12.93 -9.28 -4.10
N PHE A 184 -13.71 -9.01 -3.04
CA PHE A 184 -14.76 -8.00 -3.08
C PHE A 184 -14.24 -6.56 -3.09
N HIS A 185 -13.00 -6.33 -2.63
CA HIS A 185 -12.34 -5.04 -2.78
C HIS A 185 -11.88 -4.81 -4.22
N ARG A 186 -11.26 -5.81 -4.84
CA ARG A 186 -10.75 -5.74 -6.21
C ARG A 186 -11.89 -5.58 -7.22
N PHE A 187 -12.87 -6.47 -7.20
CA PHE A 187 -13.94 -6.52 -8.20
C PHE A 187 -15.17 -5.69 -7.80
N ALA A 188 -15.00 -4.71 -6.90
CA ALA A 188 -16.11 -3.93 -6.36
C ALA A 188 -16.92 -3.19 -7.43
N SER A 189 -16.25 -2.65 -8.46
CA SER A 189 -16.87 -1.95 -9.59
C SER A 189 -17.70 -2.91 -10.44
N LEU A 190 -17.11 -4.04 -10.82
CA LEU A 190 -17.74 -5.08 -11.63
C LEU A 190 -18.96 -5.68 -10.92
N LEU A 191 -18.81 -6.05 -9.65
CA LEU A 191 -19.85 -6.62 -8.80
C LEU A 191 -20.94 -5.60 -8.40
N LYS A 192 -20.72 -4.29 -8.66
CA LYS A 192 -21.55 -3.19 -8.14
C LYS A 192 -21.74 -3.29 -6.61
N PHE A 193 -20.69 -3.76 -5.92
CA PHE A 193 -20.78 -4.12 -4.52
C PHE A 193 -20.78 -2.85 -3.63
N PRO A 194 -21.81 -2.64 -2.79
CA PRO A 194 -21.96 -1.40 -2.04
C PRO A 194 -20.77 -1.10 -1.12
N LYS A 195 -20.41 0.18 -1.01
CA LYS A 195 -19.28 0.63 -0.16
C LYS A 195 -19.46 0.23 1.31
N THR A 196 -20.69 0.33 1.84
CA THR A 196 -21.00 -0.03 3.23
C THR A 196 -20.57 -1.45 3.57
N HIS A 197 -20.86 -2.42 2.69
CA HIS A 197 -20.49 -3.82 2.89
C HIS A 197 -18.99 -4.06 2.68
N ARG A 198 -18.34 -3.31 1.78
CA ARG A 198 -16.87 -3.36 1.63
C ARG A 198 -16.15 -2.92 2.88
N ASP A 199 -16.60 -1.80 3.47
CA ASP A 199 -16.00 -1.28 4.70
C ASP A 199 -16.17 -2.29 5.84
N THR A 200 -17.31 -3.01 5.92
CA THR A 200 -17.51 -4.11 6.88
C THR A 200 -16.61 -5.32 6.62
N LEU A 201 -16.31 -5.67 5.36
CA LEU A 201 -15.38 -6.78 5.06
C LEU A 201 -13.94 -6.49 5.50
N ASP A 202 -13.58 -5.23 5.74
CA ASP A 202 -12.29 -4.89 6.31
C ASP A 202 -12.23 -5.18 7.82
N GLU A 203 -13.36 -5.41 8.48
CA GLU A 203 -13.45 -5.72 9.92
C GLU A 203 -13.12 -7.20 10.21
N PHE A 204 -12.17 -7.44 11.10
CA PHE A 204 -11.58 -8.75 11.38
C PHE A 204 -12.59 -9.79 11.86
N ALA A 205 -13.43 -9.40 12.83
CA ALA A 205 -14.20 -10.32 13.66
C ALA A 205 -15.61 -10.60 13.15
N HIS A 206 -16.11 -9.85 12.16
CA HIS A 206 -17.53 -9.80 11.89
C HIS A 206 -17.87 -9.90 10.40
N LEU A 207 -18.60 -10.95 10.03
CA LEU A 207 -19.32 -11.03 8.76
C LEU A 207 -20.81 -10.95 9.03
N SER A 208 -21.40 -9.77 8.84
CA SER A 208 -22.83 -9.56 9.07
C SER A 208 -23.68 -10.30 8.04
N ASP A 209 -24.89 -10.68 8.44
CA ASP A 209 -25.85 -11.36 7.55
C ASP A 209 -26.20 -10.51 6.32
N GLN A 210 -26.26 -9.18 6.50
CA GLN A 210 -26.49 -8.26 5.41
C GLN A 210 -25.34 -8.23 4.40
N THR A 211 -24.10 -8.27 4.88
CA THR A 211 -22.91 -8.31 4.01
C THR A 211 -22.82 -9.65 3.29
N ALA A 212 -23.05 -10.78 3.97
CA ALA A 212 -23.08 -12.09 3.32
C ALA A 212 -24.16 -12.19 2.23
N LYS A 213 -25.38 -11.69 2.51
CA LYS A 213 -26.45 -11.59 1.51
C LYS A 213 -26.03 -10.75 0.30
N ALA A 214 -25.45 -9.57 0.54
CA ALA A 214 -24.99 -8.70 -0.54
C ALA A 214 -23.91 -9.36 -1.40
N MET A 215 -22.99 -10.11 -0.78
CA MET A 215 -21.94 -10.87 -1.48
C MET A 215 -22.55 -11.94 -2.38
N LEU A 216 -23.46 -12.74 -1.86
CA LEU A 216 -24.14 -13.80 -2.63
C LEU A 216 -24.93 -13.23 -3.81
N VAL A 217 -25.72 -12.18 -3.60
CA VAL A 217 -26.48 -11.53 -4.68
C VAL A 217 -25.55 -10.99 -5.77
N SER A 218 -24.41 -10.41 -5.39
CA SER A 218 -23.46 -9.84 -6.36
C SER A 218 -22.72 -10.91 -7.14
N LEU A 219 -22.32 -12.01 -6.50
CA LEU A 219 -21.69 -13.16 -7.16
C LEU A 219 -22.65 -13.87 -8.11
N VAL A 220 -23.89 -14.12 -7.69
CA VAL A 220 -24.91 -14.73 -8.55
C VAL A 220 -25.24 -13.82 -9.74
N ASP A 221 -25.24 -12.50 -9.57
CA ASP A 221 -25.42 -11.56 -10.69
C ASP A 221 -24.24 -11.58 -11.68
N LEU A 222 -23.01 -11.69 -11.17
CA LEU A 222 -21.82 -11.84 -12.00
C LEU A 222 -21.85 -13.16 -12.78
N LEU A 223 -22.12 -14.27 -12.11
CA LEU A 223 -22.22 -15.60 -12.74
C LEU A 223 -23.35 -15.64 -13.77
N LEU A 224 -24.48 -14.95 -13.52
CA LEU A 224 -25.56 -14.82 -14.49
C LEU A 224 -25.09 -14.13 -15.79
N ALA A 225 -24.19 -13.15 -15.70
CA ALA A 225 -23.66 -12.46 -16.88
C ALA A 225 -22.76 -13.37 -17.73
N ASP A 226 -22.10 -14.34 -17.10
CA ASP A 226 -21.20 -15.29 -17.73
C ASP A 226 -21.86 -16.65 -18.08
N ALA A 227 -23.10 -16.86 -17.64
CA ALA A 227 -23.81 -18.13 -17.79
C ALA A 227 -24.32 -18.38 -19.22
N ASN A 228 -24.30 -19.65 -19.62
CA ASN A 228 -24.94 -20.13 -20.86
C ASN A 228 -26.45 -19.92 -20.82
N GLU A 229 -27.09 -19.84 -21.99
CA GLU A 229 -28.54 -19.60 -22.09
C GLU A 229 -29.39 -20.60 -21.27
N GLU A 230 -28.96 -21.86 -21.21
CA GLU A 230 -29.62 -22.94 -20.45
C GLU A 230 -29.64 -22.67 -18.93
N ASP A 231 -28.55 -22.12 -18.38
CA ASP A 231 -28.39 -21.92 -16.93
C ASP A 231 -28.92 -20.55 -16.46
N GLN A 232 -29.12 -19.60 -17.38
CA GLN A 232 -29.48 -18.22 -17.06
C GLN A 232 -30.82 -18.10 -16.32
N GLU A 233 -31.81 -18.95 -16.62
CA GLU A 233 -33.10 -18.92 -15.92
C GLU A 233 -32.95 -19.29 -14.45
N SER A 234 -32.20 -20.35 -14.15
CA SER A 234 -31.89 -20.80 -12.78
C SER A 234 -31.15 -19.71 -12.00
N PHE A 235 -30.16 -19.05 -12.61
CA PHE A 235 -29.47 -17.92 -11.97
C PHE A 235 -30.38 -16.69 -11.74
N ARG A 236 -31.25 -16.34 -12.69
CA ARG A 236 -32.23 -15.23 -12.52
C ARG A 236 -33.21 -15.53 -11.39
N SER A 237 -33.69 -16.76 -11.32
CA SER A 237 -34.56 -17.25 -10.25
C SER A 237 -33.86 -17.13 -8.90
N ALA A 238 -32.67 -17.73 -8.75
CA ALA A 238 -31.89 -17.67 -7.53
C ALA A 238 -31.54 -16.24 -7.09
N LYS A 239 -31.17 -15.36 -8.03
CA LYS A 239 -30.93 -13.94 -7.74
C LYS A 239 -32.17 -13.25 -7.17
N THR A 240 -33.34 -13.54 -7.73
CA THR A 240 -34.62 -12.98 -7.30
C THR A 240 -35.00 -13.50 -5.91
N GLU A 241 -34.85 -14.80 -5.68
CA GLU A 241 -35.11 -15.41 -4.38
C GLU A 241 -34.12 -14.95 -3.31
N LEU A 242 -32.83 -14.82 -3.62
CA LEU A 242 -31.84 -14.24 -2.69
C LEU A 242 -32.21 -12.81 -2.30
N ARG A 243 -32.76 -11.99 -3.21
CA ARG A 243 -33.20 -10.62 -2.88
C ARG A 243 -34.41 -10.63 -1.95
N LYS A 244 -35.37 -11.51 -2.20
CA LYS A 244 -36.60 -11.68 -1.38
C LYS A 244 -36.33 -12.34 -0.03
N ALA A 245 -35.34 -13.23 0.04
CA ALA A 245 -34.94 -13.89 1.27
C ALA A 245 -34.66 -12.83 2.34
N GLY A 246 -35.03 -13.12 3.60
CA GLY A 246 -34.70 -12.23 4.70
C GLY A 246 -33.20 -12.16 4.95
N LEU A 247 -32.80 -11.72 6.15
CA LEU A 247 -31.42 -11.82 6.61
C LEU A 247 -31.09 -13.20 7.21
N SER A 248 -31.93 -14.23 6.98
CA SER A 248 -31.75 -15.55 7.55
C SER A 248 -30.69 -16.35 6.77
N PRO A 249 -29.55 -16.73 7.38
CA PRO A 249 -28.52 -17.52 6.68
C PRO A 249 -29.03 -18.86 6.17
N THR A 250 -30.02 -19.46 6.86
CA THR A 250 -30.65 -20.71 6.43
C THR A 250 -31.43 -20.52 5.12
N GLN A 251 -32.17 -19.42 4.96
CA GLN A 251 -32.89 -19.13 3.71
C GLN A 251 -31.93 -18.85 2.54
N LEU A 252 -30.83 -18.15 2.81
CA LEU A 252 -29.78 -17.92 1.83
C LEU A 252 -29.20 -19.26 1.34
N TRP A 253 -28.87 -20.17 2.27
CA TRP A 253 -28.40 -21.51 1.93
C TRP A 253 -29.42 -22.32 1.13
N SER A 254 -30.69 -22.36 1.55
CA SER A 254 -31.72 -23.10 0.80
C SER A 254 -31.83 -22.63 -0.65
N THR A 255 -31.67 -21.33 -0.90
CA THR A 255 -31.68 -20.79 -2.27
C THR A 255 -30.48 -21.28 -3.08
N LEU A 256 -29.29 -21.31 -2.48
CA LEU A 256 -28.08 -21.84 -3.14
C LEU A 256 -28.16 -23.35 -3.36
N GLU A 257 -28.78 -24.08 -2.44
CA GLU A 257 -29.00 -25.52 -2.57
C GLU A 257 -29.94 -25.85 -3.74
N THR A 258 -31.03 -25.09 -3.90
CA THR A 258 -31.89 -25.18 -5.09
C THR A 258 -31.12 -24.86 -6.37
N LEU A 259 -30.37 -23.76 -6.39
CA LEU A 259 -29.54 -23.39 -7.56
C LEU A 259 -28.53 -24.50 -7.92
N ARG A 260 -27.92 -25.15 -6.92
CA ARG A 260 -27.02 -26.29 -7.11
C ARG A 260 -27.74 -27.52 -7.67
N ALA A 261 -28.99 -27.76 -7.30
CA ALA A 261 -29.78 -28.85 -7.84
C ALA A 261 -30.18 -28.59 -9.30
N ASP A 262 -30.48 -27.34 -9.64
CA ASP A 262 -30.89 -26.91 -10.98
C ASP A 262 -29.72 -26.91 -11.98
N ILE A 263 -28.48 -26.67 -11.51
CA ILE A 263 -27.27 -26.62 -12.34
C ILE A 263 -26.28 -27.70 -11.86
N PRO A 264 -26.31 -28.92 -12.44
CA PRO A 264 -25.52 -30.06 -11.95
C PRO A 264 -23.99 -29.83 -11.93
N ASN A 265 -23.49 -28.95 -12.79
CA ASN A 265 -22.06 -28.63 -12.88
C ASN A 265 -21.61 -27.58 -11.85
N LEU A 266 -22.54 -26.94 -11.15
CA LEU A 266 -22.26 -25.87 -10.20
C LEU A 266 -21.78 -26.45 -8.86
N LYS A 267 -20.47 -26.38 -8.61
CA LYS A 267 -19.83 -26.93 -7.40
C LYS A 267 -19.92 -25.96 -6.23
N ILE A 268 -21.10 -25.75 -5.66
CA ILE A 268 -21.25 -24.96 -4.43
C ILE A 268 -20.88 -25.82 -3.22
N GLY A 269 -19.87 -25.40 -2.46
CA GLY A 269 -19.48 -26.00 -1.19
C GLY A 269 -20.61 -25.96 -0.15
N ASN A 270 -20.64 -26.95 0.74
CA ASN A 270 -21.60 -26.97 1.85
C ASN A 270 -21.24 -25.90 2.89
N PRO A 271 -22.21 -25.39 3.65
CA PRO A 271 -21.93 -24.45 4.73
C PRO A 271 -21.04 -25.12 5.78
N GLY A 272 -20.17 -24.33 6.41
CA GLY A 272 -19.28 -24.78 7.47
C GLY A 272 -20.07 -25.42 8.61
N MET A 273 -19.67 -26.62 9.01
CA MET A 273 -20.31 -27.31 10.13
C MET A 273 -20.02 -26.55 11.41
N VAL A 274 -21.07 -26.11 12.11
CA VAL A 274 -20.98 -25.79 13.53
C VAL A 274 -21.47 -27.02 14.26
N GLU A 275 -20.74 -27.45 15.29
CA GLU A 275 -21.18 -28.46 16.26
C GLU A 275 -22.39 -27.91 17.06
N VAL A 276 -23.52 -27.70 16.39
CA VAL A 276 -24.76 -27.41 17.07
C VAL A 276 -25.24 -28.75 17.61
N ARG A 277 -25.12 -28.94 18.93
CA ARG A 277 -25.70 -30.09 19.65
C ARG A 277 -27.12 -30.31 19.13
N ALA A 278 -27.31 -31.43 18.44
CA ALA A 278 -28.53 -31.73 17.70
C ALA A 278 -29.75 -31.63 18.63
N SER A 279 -30.56 -30.61 18.44
CA SER A 279 -31.94 -30.61 18.92
C SER A 279 -32.74 -31.42 17.90
N ASN A 280 -33.20 -32.61 18.30
CA ASN A 280 -33.91 -33.64 17.52
C ASN A 280 -35.25 -33.21 16.87
N ARG A 281 -35.33 -32.05 16.19
CA ARG A 281 -36.53 -31.66 15.44
C ARG A 281 -36.40 -32.06 13.97
N ARG A 282 -37.40 -32.83 13.52
CA ARG A 282 -37.51 -33.61 12.27
C ARG A 282 -37.54 -32.76 10.97
N GLY A 283 -36.50 -31.97 10.69
CA GLY A 283 -36.31 -31.31 9.40
C GLY A 283 -35.03 -31.80 8.73
N SER A 284 -35.12 -32.34 7.51
CA SER A 284 -34.00 -32.89 6.73
C SER A 284 -33.00 -31.84 6.18
N GLY A 285 -33.17 -30.56 6.53
CA GLY A 285 -32.36 -29.46 5.98
C GLY A 285 -31.19 -29.08 6.88
N VAL A 286 -30.05 -28.71 6.29
CA VAL A 286 -28.91 -28.13 7.00
C VAL A 286 -29.31 -26.75 7.54
N ARG A 287 -29.35 -26.60 8.86
CA ARG A 287 -29.63 -25.31 9.50
C ARG A 287 -28.34 -24.48 9.61
N VAL A 288 -28.37 -23.30 9.02
CA VAL A 288 -27.26 -22.33 9.09
C VAL A 288 -27.60 -21.28 10.14
N ALA A 289 -26.83 -21.28 11.23
CA ALA A 289 -27.02 -20.41 12.40
C ALA A 289 -26.33 -19.04 12.24
N SER A 290 -25.23 -18.96 11.48
CA SER A 290 -24.44 -17.74 11.30
C SER A 290 -23.98 -17.60 9.84
N SER A 291 -23.91 -16.38 9.33
CA SER A 291 -23.35 -16.10 8.01
C SER A 291 -21.87 -16.47 7.86
N THR A 292 -21.12 -16.60 8.94
CA THR A 292 -19.74 -17.13 8.89
C THR A 292 -19.69 -18.56 8.36
N GLN A 293 -20.77 -19.35 8.53
CA GLN A 293 -20.88 -20.69 7.97
C GLN A 293 -21.09 -20.68 6.46
N LEU A 294 -21.51 -19.55 5.86
CA LEU A 294 -21.67 -19.43 4.42
C LEU A 294 -20.35 -19.11 3.70
N ILE A 295 -19.26 -18.86 4.42
CA ILE A 295 -17.94 -18.55 3.84
C ILE A 295 -17.49 -19.61 2.81
N PRO A 296 -17.55 -20.94 3.09
CA PRO A 296 -17.18 -21.95 2.08
C PRO A 296 -18.03 -21.87 0.82
N CYS A 297 -19.35 -21.62 0.95
CA CYS A 297 -20.25 -21.46 -0.19
C CYS A 297 -19.86 -20.24 -1.05
N ILE A 298 -19.55 -19.11 -0.39
CA ILE A 298 -19.13 -17.87 -1.06
C ILE A 298 -17.79 -18.08 -1.78
N LEU A 299 -16.83 -18.76 -1.14
CA LEU A 299 -15.54 -19.08 -1.75
C LEU A 299 -15.69 -19.97 -2.99
N SER A 300 -16.55 -20.99 -2.95
CA SER A 300 -16.82 -21.80 -4.14
C SER A 300 -17.40 -20.98 -5.30
N LEU A 301 -18.29 -20.04 -5.02
CA LEU A 301 -18.83 -19.14 -6.04
C LEU A 301 -17.77 -18.16 -6.57
N ILE A 302 -16.85 -17.72 -5.72
CA ILE A 302 -15.68 -16.95 -6.15
C ILE A 302 -14.83 -17.79 -7.09
N ASP A 303 -14.50 -19.04 -6.75
CA ASP A 303 -13.68 -19.92 -7.60
C ASP A 303 -14.31 -20.08 -8.99
N ILE A 304 -15.63 -20.29 -9.06
CA ILE A 304 -16.37 -20.35 -10.33
C ILE A 304 -16.30 -19.01 -11.07
N ALA A 305 -16.49 -17.89 -10.38
CA ALA A 305 -16.45 -16.56 -10.98
C ALA A 305 -15.06 -16.21 -11.54
N LEU A 306 -13.98 -16.68 -10.90
CA LEU A 306 -12.61 -16.49 -11.35
C LEU A 306 -12.30 -17.20 -12.67
N GLU A 307 -13.06 -18.24 -13.00
CA GLU A 307 -12.99 -18.94 -14.29
C GLU A 307 -13.83 -18.24 -15.38
N GLY A 308 -14.67 -17.27 -15.02
CA GLY A 308 -15.59 -16.57 -15.92
C GLY A 308 -14.94 -15.47 -16.77
N PRO A 309 -15.44 -15.22 -18.00
CA PRO A 309 -14.90 -14.21 -18.90
C PRO A 309 -14.98 -12.78 -18.34
N SER A 310 -16.02 -12.44 -17.56
CA SER A 310 -16.15 -11.08 -16.99
C SER A 310 -14.99 -10.72 -16.06
N ILE A 311 -14.53 -11.66 -15.24
CA ILE A 311 -13.38 -11.44 -14.35
C ILE A 311 -12.07 -11.41 -15.14
N TYR A 312 -11.93 -12.26 -16.15
CA TYR A 312 -10.75 -12.27 -17.01
C TYR A 312 -10.54 -10.92 -17.70
N ASP A 313 -11.59 -10.36 -18.27
CA ASP A 313 -11.57 -9.06 -18.94
C ASP A 313 -11.23 -7.93 -17.95
N ASP A 314 -11.81 -7.93 -16.74
CA ASP A 314 -11.48 -6.96 -15.68
C ASP A 314 -10.02 -7.06 -15.23
N ILE A 315 -9.46 -8.27 -15.09
CA ILE A 315 -8.06 -8.48 -14.76
C ILE A 315 -7.16 -7.93 -15.89
N ALA A 316 -7.49 -8.21 -17.14
CA ALA A 316 -6.74 -7.71 -18.29
C ALA A 316 -6.76 -6.16 -18.34
N GLU A 317 -7.93 -5.55 -18.16
CA GLU A 317 -8.07 -4.10 -18.07
C GLU A 317 -7.27 -3.52 -16.88
N GLY A 318 -7.36 -4.15 -15.71
CA GLY A 318 -6.62 -3.76 -14.51
C GLY A 318 -5.10 -3.81 -14.70
N LEU A 319 -4.58 -4.82 -15.41
CA LEU A 319 -3.17 -4.90 -15.74
C LEU A 319 -2.72 -3.75 -16.64
N GLU A 320 -3.52 -3.38 -17.64
CA GLU A 320 -3.24 -2.20 -18.48
C GLU A 320 -3.32 -0.89 -17.68
N ALA A 321 -4.31 -0.76 -16.80
CA ALA A 321 -4.45 0.39 -15.90
C ALA A 321 -3.21 0.53 -14.98
N CYS A 322 -2.75 -0.58 -14.39
CA CYS A 322 -1.54 -0.64 -13.60
C CYS A 322 -0.29 -0.21 -14.38
N ARG A 323 -0.13 -0.65 -15.63
CA ARG A 323 1.01 -0.24 -16.48
C ARG A 323 0.97 1.25 -16.78
N LYS A 324 -0.20 1.79 -17.11
CA LYS A 324 -0.41 3.24 -17.34
C LYS A 324 -0.11 4.06 -16.08
N ALA A 325 -0.59 3.61 -14.92
CA ALA A 325 -0.33 4.26 -13.63
C ALA A 325 1.17 4.28 -13.30
N ARG A 326 1.88 3.16 -13.53
CA ARG A 326 3.34 3.09 -13.37
C ARG A 326 4.06 4.06 -14.30
N ALA A 327 3.73 4.06 -15.59
CA ALA A 327 4.33 4.98 -16.57
C ALA A 327 4.11 6.45 -16.18
N LYS A 328 2.90 6.81 -15.74
CA LYS A 328 2.58 8.15 -15.25
C LYS A 328 3.38 8.53 -14.00
N CYS A 329 3.52 7.60 -13.05
CA CYS A 329 4.32 7.82 -11.84
C CYS A 329 5.81 7.99 -12.16
N ASP A 330 6.35 7.17 -13.08
CA ASP A 330 7.74 7.26 -13.51
C ASP A 330 8.03 8.61 -14.20
N GLU A 331 7.13 9.07 -15.06
CA GLU A 331 7.24 10.39 -15.69
C GLU A 331 7.15 11.52 -14.65
N ALA A 332 6.21 11.44 -13.70
CA ALA A 332 6.12 12.43 -12.62
C ALA A 332 7.38 12.45 -11.72
N ILE A 333 7.98 11.29 -11.45
CA ILE A 333 9.25 11.17 -10.73
C ILE A 333 10.39 11.79 -11.53
N LYS A 334 10.42 11.60 -12.85
CA LYS A 334 11.42 12.18 -13.75
C LYS A 334 11.32 13.71 -13.74
N VAL A 335 10.12 14.26 -13.95
CA VAL A 335 9.85 15.71 -13.90
C VAL A 335 10.27 16.32 -12.55
N GLU A 336 9.89 15.70 -11.43
CA GLU A 336 10.27 16.20 -10.10
C GLU A 336 11.80 16.14 -9.87
N ARG A 337 12.52 15.19 -10.46
CA ARG A 337 13.99 15.14 -10.42
C ARG A 337 14.64 16.22 -11.27
N GLU A 338 14.07 16.54 -12.44
CA GLU A 338 14.53 17.64 -13.29
C GLU A 338 14.36 18.98 -12.57
N ILE A 339 13.16 19.25 -12.03
CA ILE A 339 12.87 20.44 -11.21
C ILE A 339 13.86 20.57 -10.04
N TRP A 340 14.11 19.46 -9.33
CA TRP A 340 15.08 19.47 -8.24
C TRP A 340 16.53 19.66 -8.72
N GLY A 341 16.88 19.12 -9.88
CA GLY A 341 18.18 19.29 -10.51
C GLY A 341 18.49 20.76 -10.81
N GLU A 342 17.54 21.46 -11.44
CA GLU A 342 17.63 22.90 -11.73
C GLU A 342 17.72 23.71 -10.43
N LYS A 343 16.78 23.48 -9.50
CA LYS A 343 16.77 24.15 -8.20
C LYS A 343 18.09 23.94 -7.47
N LYS A 344 18.60 22.71 -7.41
CA LYS A 344 19.87 22.38 -6.77
C LYS A 344 21.06 23.08 -7.44
N ALA A 345 21.05 23.22 -8.77
CA ALA A 345 22.07 23.98 -9.48
C ALA A 345 22.04 25.47 -9.07
N ASP A 346 20.86 26.08 -8.96
CA ASP A 346 20.71 27.46 -8.50
C ASP A 346 21.16 27.65 -7.03
N TRP A 347 20.82 26.70 -6.16
CA TRP A 347 21.32 26.69 -4.78
C TRP A 347 22.85 26.64 -4.72
N ASN A 348 23.48 25.83 -5.57
CA ASN A 348 24.94 25.73 -5.64
C ASN A 348 25.56 27.03 -6.18
N LYS A 349 25.03 27.62 -7.26
CA LYS A 349 25.49 28.92 -7.78
C LYS A 349 25.44 30.00 -6.71
N LEU A 350 24.32 30.15 -6.02
CA LEU A 350 24.16 31.13 -4.95
C LEU A 350 25.17 30.91 -3.81
N ARG A 351 25.45 29.65 -3.46
CA ARG A 351 26.47 29.30 -2.46
C ARG A 351 27.86 29.72 -2.93
N ASP A 352 28.23 29.37 -4.16
CA ASP A 352 29.56 29.60 -4.69
C ASP A 352 29.82 31.10 -4.90
N GLU A 353 28.82 31.86 -5.40
CA GLU A 353 28.85 33.32 -5.47
C GLU A 353 29.05 33.96 -4.09
N LYS A 354 28.36 33.46 -3.06
CA LYS A 354 28.48 33.98 -1.70
C LYS A 354 29.82 33.66 -1.06
N ILE A 355 30.34 32.45 -1.27
CA ILE A 355 31.70 32.08 -0.84
C ILE A 355 32.73 32.98 -1.52
N ALA A 356 32.62 33.16 -2.85
CA ALA A 356 33.52 34.04 -3.60
C ALA A 356 33.45 35.51 -3.10
N SER A 357 32.24 36.01 -2.79
CA SER A 357 32.08 37.36 -2.21
C SER A 357 32.71 37.48 -0.82
N GLU A 358 32.61 36.45 0.02
CA GLU A 358 33.22 36.43 1.36
C GLU A 358 34.75 36.35 1.27
N GLU A 359 35.29 35.59 0.31
CA GLU A 359 36.72 35.51 0.03
C GLU A 359 37.28 36.84 -0.50
N ALA A 360 36.56 37.50 -1.41
CA ALA A 360 36.90 38.83 -1.92
C ALA A 360 36.87 39.89 -0.81
N ALA A 361 35.84 39.87 0.04
CA ALA A 361 35.75 40.72 1.23
C ALA A 361 36.93 40.49 2.18
N LYS A 362 37.27 39.23 2.48
CA LYS A 362 38.45 38.89 3.30
C LYS A 362 39.76 39.36 2.67
N ALA A 363 39.88 39.36 1.34
CA ALA A 363 41.04 39.91 0.66
C ALA A 363 41.15 41.43 0.85
N GLN A 364 40.04 42.18 0.70
CA GLN A 364 40.00 43.62 0.95
C GLN A 364 40.29 43.98 2.42
N LEU A 365 39.85 43.14 3.37
CA LEU A 365 40.15 43.34 4.79
C LEU A 365 41.66 43.28 5.07
N LYS A 366 42.42 42.46 4.32
CA LYS A 366 43.88 42.39 4.42
C LYS A 366 44.57 43.67 3.93
N GLU A 367 43.89 44.46 3.09
CA GLU A 367 44.39 45.74 2.57
C GLU A 367 44.06 46.95 3.48
N GLY A 368 43.45 46.71 4.65
CA GLY A 368 43.18 47.75 5.65
C GLY A 368 41.78 48.36 5.58
N HIS A 369 40.89 47.83 4.74
CA HIS A 369 39.48 48.25 4.71
C HIS A 369 38.67 47.56 5.82
N THR A 370 37.89 48.33 6.58
CA THR A 370 36.93 47.82 7.57
C THR A 370 35.65 47.34 6.88
N LEU A 371 35.34 46.04 7.02
CA LEU A 371 34.07 45.49 6.53
C LEU A 371 32.90 45.82 7.46
N LYS A 372 31.72 46.05 6.88
CA LYS A 372 30.47 46.16 7.63
C LYS A 372 29.99 44.75 8.01
N ASP A 373 29.59 44.56 9.27
CA ASP A 373 29.10 43.27 9.79
C ASP A 373 27.84 42.75 9.05
N ASP A 374 27.12 43.64 8.37
CA ASP A 374 25.87 43.35 7.65
C ASP A 374 26.07 42.48 6.38
N GLU A 375 27.31 42.31 5.90
CA GLU A 375 27.61 41.56 4.67
C GLU A 375 27.97 40.08 4.90
N LYS A 376 27.95 39.62 6.15
CA LYS A 376 28.32 38.23 6.46
C LYS A 376 27.25 37.26 5.93
N PHE A 377 27.63 36.42 4.97
CA PHE A 377 26.76 35.37 4.46
C PHE A 377 26.33 34.41 5.57
N ASP A 378 25.03 34.33 5.87
CA ASP A 378 24.48 33.36 6.82
C ASP A 378 24.47 31.95 6.22
N LEU A 379 25.65 31.32 6.24
CA LEU A 379 25.86 29.95 5.80
C LEU A 379 24.97 28.95 6.56
N LYS A 380 24.63 29.24 7.83
CA LYS A 380 23.79 28.37 8.66
C LYS A 380 22.34 28.44 8.20
N GLY A 381 21.81 29.65 7.98
CA GLY A 381 20.47 29.87 7.43
C GLY A 381 20.32 29.28 6.03
N TRP A 382 21.32 29.46 5.16
CA TRP A 382 21.33 28.85 3.82
C TRP A 382 21.27 27.32 3.89
N ARG A 383 22.13 26.68 4.72
CA ARG A 383 22.14 25.22 4.90
C ARG A 383 20.80 24.69 5.40
N SER A 384 20.16 25.42 6.32
CA SER A 384 18.84 25.08 6.83
C SER A 384 17.78 25.10 5.72
N LYS A 385 17.71 26.19 4.93
CA LYS A 385 16.76 26.31 3.81
C LYS A 385 16.99 25.25 2.73
N TYR A 386 18.24 24.98 2.36
CA TYR A 386 18.57 23.91 1.42
C TYR A 386 18.10 22.55 1.94
N LYS A 387 18.39 22.23 3.21
CA LYS A 387 17.96 20.97 3.84
C LYS A 387 16.44 20.83 3.87
N MET A 388 15.72 21.93 4.13
CA MET A 388 14.25 21.96 4.07
C MET A 388 13.75 21.67 2.65
N ALA A 389 14.33 22.32 1.64
CA ALA A 389 13.96 22.10 0.23
C ALA A 389 14.27 20.66 -0.24
N GLU A 390 15.43 20.12 0.16
CA GLU A 390 15.81 18.73 -0.14
C GLU A 390 14.86 17.74 0.54
N THR A 391 14.47 18.02 1.79
CA THR A 391 13.48 17.20 2.52
C THR A 391 12.12 17.25 1.81
N ALA A 392 11.68 18.43 1.36
CA ALA A 392 10.45 18.58 0.60
C ALA A 392 10.47 17.79 -0.72
N HIS A 393 11.56 17.86 -1.49
CA HIS A 393 11.75 17.06 -2.70
C HIS A 393 11.68 15.55 -2.42
N LYS A 394 12.41 15.07 -1.40
CA LYS A 394 12.36 13.65 -1.00
C LYS A 394 10.94 13.21 -0.61
N MET A 395 10.20 14.07 0.08
CA MET A 395 8.81 13.82 0.45
C MET A 395 7.87 13.80 -0.77
N ARG A 396 8.10 14.64 -1.79
CA ARG A 396 7.34 14.59 -3.05
C ARG A 396 7.58 13.29 -3.80
N LEU A 397 8.83 12.89 -3.99
CA LEU A 397 9.17 11.60 -4.61
C LEU A 397 8.56 10.42 -3.87
N LYS A 398 8.59 10.45 -2.53
CA LYS A 398 7.94 9.42 -1.69
C LYS A 398 6.42 9.42 -1.88
N THR A 399 5.79 10.59 -1.92
CA THR A 399 4.35 10.73 -2.13
C THR A 399 3.90 10.15 -3.48
N LEU A 400 4.66 10.40 -4.56
CA LEU A 400 4.38 9.83 -5.89
C LEU A 400 4.40 8.30 -5.85
N ARG A 401 5.41 7.70 -5.21
CA ARG A 401 5.51 6.24 -5.06
C ARG A 401 4.38 5.64 -4.23
N LEU A 402 4.03 6.27 -3.11
CA LEU A 402 2.95 5.80 -2.25
C LEU A 402 1.58 5.94 -2.94
N SER A 403 1.39 6.98 -3.77
CA SER A 403 0.20 7.10 -4.63
C SER A 403 0.11 5.94 -5.61
N LEU A 404 1.22 5.59 -6.28
CA LEU A 404 1.27 4.44 -7.18
C LEU A 404 0.97 3.13 -6.46
N ILE A 405 1.53 2.91 -5.26
CA ILE A 405 1.22 1.71 -4.46
C ILE A 405 -0.28 1.62 -4.23
N ARG A 406 -0.92 2.70 -3.74
CA ARG A 406 -2.35 2.74 -3.49
C ARG A 406 -3.22 2.51 -4.74
N GLU A 407 -2.84 3.09 -5.86
CA GLU A 407 -3.54 2.88 -7.13
C GLU A 407 -3.38 1.44 -7.59
N SER A 408 -2.15 0.92 -7.60
CA SER A 408 -1.85 -0.43 -8.08
C SER A 408 -2.40 -1.55 -7.19
N THR A 409 -2.63 -1.30 -5.89
CA THR A 409 -3.25 -2.29 -5.00
C THR A 409 -4.72 -2.52 -5.34
N CYS A 410 -5.39 -1.57 -5.98
CA CYS A 410 -6.76 -1.78 -6.43
C CYS A 410 -6.84 -2.76 -7.61
N ASP A 411 -5.72 -3.01 -8.30
CA ASP A 411 -5.63 -3.86 -9.49
C ASP A 411 -4.86 -5.17 -9.29
N GLN A 412 -4.34 -5.40 -8.09
CA GLN A 412 -3.59 -6.60 -7.77
C GLN A 412 -4.40 -7.48 -6.83
N LEU A 413 -4.55 -8.75 -7.21
CA LEU A 413 -5.14 -9.78 -6.36
C LEU A 413 -4.08 -10.23 -5.34
N ARG A 414 -4.05 -9.61 -4.16
CA ARG A 414 -3.10 -9.94 -3.09
C ARG A 414 -3.62 -11.04 -2.19
N PHE A 415 -3.69 -12.25 -2.73
CA PHE A 415 -4.05 -13.44 -1.93
C PHE A 415 -2.84 -14.18 -1.36
N ALA A 416 -1.63 -13.72 -1.66
CA ALA A 416 -0.41 -14.36 -1.20
C ALA A 416 0.15 -13.73 0.08
N PRO A 417 0.76 -14.56 0.95
CA PRO A 417 1.56 -14.04 2.04
C PRO A 417 2.71 -13.18 1.49
N ALA A 418 3.05 -12.12 2.21
CA ALA A 418 4.21 -11.27 1.91
C ALA A 418 5.52 -12.07 1.97
N GLY A 419 5.57 -13.06 2.87
CA GLY A 419 6.65 -14.02 2.99
C GLY A 419 6.56 -14.85 4.26
N THR A 420 7.53 -15.75 4.42
CA THR A 420 7.71 -16.57 5.62
C THR A 420 9.14 -16.36 6.12
N ASP A 421 9.33 -16.28 7.43
CA ASP A 421 10.66 -16.18 8.03
C ASP A 421 11.27 -17.54 8.38
N LEU A 422 12.44 -17.52 9.03
CA LEU A 422 13.18 -18.73 9.40
C LEU A 422 12.52 -19.57 10.50
N GLU A 423 11.56 -18.99 11.23
CA GLU A 423 10.81 -19.69 12.28
C GLU A 423 9.48 -20.25 11.75
N GLY A 424 9.21 -20.09 10.45
CA GLY A 424 7.97 -20.54 9.82
C GLY A 424 6.79 -19.57 10.04
N ARG A 425 7.02 -18.37 10.59
CA ARG A 425 5.96 -17.36 10.73
C ARG A 425 5.62 -16.80 9.36
N THR A 426 4.33 -16.77 9.05
CA THR A 426 3.82 -16.31 7.75
C THR A 426 3.22 -14.92 7.89
N TYR A 427 3.67 -13.98 7.06
CA TYR A 427 3.30 -12.57 7.11
C TYR A 427 2.31 -12.23 6.00
N TYR A 428 1.28 -11.46 6.32
CA TYR A 428 0.25 -11.04 5.40
C TYR A 428 0.17 -9.51 5.40
N ILE A 429 0.15 -8.93 4.19
CA ILE A 429 -0.06 -7.49 3.95
C ILE A 429 -1.16 -7.38 2.89
N LEU A 430 -2.35 -6.98 3.33
CA LEU A 430 -3.51 -6.86 2.46
C LEU A 430 -3.48 -5.58 1.62
N SER A 431 -4.34 -5.53 0.60
CA SER A 431 -4.41 -4.38 -0.31
C SER A 431 -4.85 -3.12 0.42
N ALA A 432 -4.16 -2.01 0.11
CA ALA A 432 -4.47 -0.72 0.71
C ALA A 432 -5.93 -0.32 0.44
N PRO A 433 -6.58 0.39 1.38
CA PRO A 433 -7.97 0.76 1.22
C PRO A 433 -8.13 1.80 0.09
N PRO A 434 -9.31 1.79 -0.57
CA PRO A 434 -9.55 2.65 -1.72
C PRO A 434 -9.43 4.14 -1.38
N LYS A 435 -9.30 4.98 -2.42
CA LYS A 435 -9.20 6.44 -2.26
C LYS A 435 -10.40 6.98 -1.46
N GLY A 436 -10.13 7.84 -0.48
CA GLY A 436 -11.15 8.48 0.35
C GLY A 436 -11.58 7.69 1.59
N VAL A 437 -11.11 6.45 1.79
CA VAL A 437 -11.23 5.78 3.10
C VAL A 437 -10.30 6.46 4.08
N LYS A 438 -10.85 6.91 5.22
CA LYS A 438 -10.08 7.52 6.30
C LYS A 438 -9.32 6.43 7.05
N ALA A 439 -8.10 6.74 7.43
CA ALA A 439 -7.37 5.92 8.38
C ALA A 439 -8.18 5.77 9.68
N PRO A 440 -8.22 4.58 10.29
CA PRO A 440 -8.78 4.41 11.62
C PRO A 440 -7.99 5.26 12.61
N ASN A 441 -8.65 5.68 13.69
CA ASN A 441 -7.96 6.37 14.78
C ASN A 441 -6.94 5.42 15.45
N ASP A 442 -6.05 5.97 16.27
CA ASP A 442 -4.98 5.16 16.88
C ASP A 442 -5.55 4.06 17.80
N GLU A 443 -6.65 4.34 18.53
CA GLU A 443 -7.35 3.36 19.39
C GLU A 443 -7.90 2.16 18.59
N SER A 444 -8.59 2.38 17.47
CA SER A 444 -9.05 1.29 16.59
C SER A 444 -7.89 0.50 16.01
N ARG A 445 -6.78 1.16 15.66
CA ARG A 445 -5.59 0.47 15.15
C ARG A 445 -4.94 -0.44 16.19
N GLU A 446 -4.93 -0.02 17.45
CA GLU A 446 -4.46 -0.84 18.57
C GLU A 446 -5.35 -2.09 18.78
N LEU A 447 -6.64 -2.00 18.46
CA LEU A 447 -7.55 -3.15 18.47
C LEU A 447 -7.32 -4.11 17.29
N MET A 448 -6.58 -3.69 16.26
CA MET A 448 -6.29 -4.48 15.05
C MET A 448 -7.56 -4.99 14.38
N ASP A 449 -8.61 -4.18 14.43
CA ASP A 449 -9.93 -4.53 13.91
C ASP A 449 -9.99 -4.47 12.39
N ARG A 450 -9.06 -3.78 11.72
CA ARG A 450 -9.10 -3.54 10.27
C ARG A 450 -7.89 -4.08 9.53
N TRP A 451 -8.15 -5.00 8.60
CA TRP A 451 -7.11 -5.73 7.86
C TRP A 451 -6.18 -4.83 7.04
N ALA A 452 -6.72 -3.80 6.38
CA ALA A 452 -5.94 -2.96 5.48
C ALA A 452 -4.85 -2.12 6.19
N TRP A 453 -4.88 -2.06 7.52
CA TRP A 453 -4.11 -1.14 8.34
C TRP A 453 -3.10 -1.82 9.27
N ILE A 454 -2.94 -3.13 9.14
CA ILE A 454 -2.06 -3.95 9.98
C ILE A 454 -1.23 -4.91 9.12
N VAL A 455 -0.06 -5.31 9.64
CA VAL A 455 0.63 -6.53 9.19
C VAL A 455 0.15 -7.66 10.08
N SER A 456 -0.44 -8.69 9.49
CA SER A 456 -0.87 -9.88 10.24
C SER A 456 0.16 -10.98 10.12
N VAL A 457 0.44 -11.68 11.22
CA VAL A 457 1.45 -12.74 11.29
C VAL A 457 0.85 -13.99 11.91
N HIS A 458 0.85 -15.08 11.17
CA HIS A 458 0.49 -16.38 11.67
C HIS A 458 1.74 -17.11 12.19
N ASN A 459 1.73 -17.51 13.46
CA ASN A 459 2.80 -18.30 14.06
C ASN A 459 2.37 -19.76 14.28
N PRO A 460 2.88 -20.73 13.49
CA PRO A 460 2.52 -22.13 13.64
C PRO A 460 3.13 -22.83 14.87
N THR A 461 4.23 -22.30 15.43
CA THR A 461 4.99 -22.99 16.49
C THR A 461 4.61 -22.58 17.92
N ALA A 462 3.66 -21.65 18.07
CA ALA A 462 3.21 -21.20 19.38
C ALA A 462 2.57 -22.30 20.26
N GLY A 463 2.13 -23.42 19.66
CA GLY A 463 1.40 -24.48 20.36
C GLY A 463 2.21 -25.45 21.22
N ASN A 464 3.54 -25.38 21.23
CA ASN A 464 4.36 -26.33 22.01
C ASN A 464 4.69 -25.88 23.44
N ALA A 465 4.33 -24.65 23.82
CA ALA A 465 4.62 -24.09 25.14
C ALA A 465 3.33 -23.62 25.83
N GLU A 466 2.52 -24.56 26.33
CA GLU A 466 1.35 -24.39 27.23
C GLU A 466 0.30 -23.28 26.90
N GLY A 467 0.43 -22.59 25.77
CA GLY A 467 -0.46 -21.54 25.29
C GLY A 467 -1.41 -22.02 24.19
N PRO A 468 -2.44 -21.21 23.84
CA PRO A 468 -3.38 -21.55 22.78
C PRO A 468 -2.66 -21.86 21.47
N SER A 469 -3.04 -22.97 20.84
CA SER A 469 -2.26 -23.73 19.87
C SER A 469 -1.96 -23.05 18.53
N THR A 470 -2.47 -21.85 18.27
CA THR A 470 -2.12 -21.02 17.10
C THR A 470 -2.34 -19.55 17.44
N ALA A 471 -1.28 -18.75 17.49
CA ALA A 471 -1.38 -17.33 17.79
C ALA A 471 -1.21 -16.49 16.52
N TRP A 472 -2.24 -15.70 16.22
CA TRP A 472 -2.15 -14.61 15.25
C TRP A 472 -1.65 -13.35 15.97
N TYR A 473 -0.68 -12.69 15.36
CA TYR A 473 -0.14 -11.43 15.84
C TYR A 473 -0.36 -10.33 14.80
N GLY A 474 -0.40 -9.08 15.26
CA GLY A 474 -0.50 -7.93 14.39
C GLY A 474 0.57 -6.87 14.68
N PHE A 475 0.87 -6.06 13.68
CA PHE A 475 1.67 -4.84 13.82
C PHE A 475 0.93 -3.70 13.14
N HIS A 476 0.60 -2.65 13.88
CA HIS A 476 -0.08 -1.47 13.33
C HIS A 476 0.80 -0.21 13.34
N ASP A 477 1.75 -0.04 14.27
CA ASP A 477 2.64 1.15 14.28
C ASP A 477 3.77 1.00 13.25
N PRO A 478 3.98 1.99 12.36
CA PRO A 478 5.11 2.02 11.43
C PRO A 478 6.49 1.81 12.05
N GLN A 479 6.71 2.25 13.30
CA GLN A 479 7.99 2.07 14.00
C GLN A 479 8.20 0.61 14.39
N ASP A 480 7.16 -0.06 14.87
CA ASP A 480 7.23 -1.47 15.25
C ASP A 480 7.47 -2.36 14.03
N ILE A 481 6.85 -2.03 12.89
CA ILE A 481 7.09 -2.73 11.61
C ILE A 481 8.55 -2.56 11.15
N ARG A 482 9.17 -1.39 11.36
CA ARG A 482 10.59 -1.17 11.05
C ARG A 482 11.52 -1.91 12.01
N ILE A 483 11.15 -2.00 13.29
CA ILE A 483 11.89 -2.81 14.26
C ILE A 483 11.83 -4.29 13.84
N LEU A 484 10.64 -4.78 13.52
CA LEU A 484 10.43 -6.12 12.97
C LEU A 484 11.30 -6.36 11.72
N THR A 485 11.31 -5.42 10.78
CA THR A 485 12.08 -5.52 9.54
C THR A 485 13.59 -5.62 9.80
N LYS A 486 14.12 -4.77 10.69
CA LYS A 486 15.53 -4.82 11.11
C LYS A 486 15.87 -6.13 11.82
N TRP A 487 14.97 -6.59 12.68
CA TRP A 487 15.12 -7.83 13.42
C TRP A 487 15.14 -9.04 12.48
N LEU A 488 14.23 -9.12 11.51
CA LEU A 488 14.21 -10.17 10.48
C LEU A 488 15.48 -10.18 9.61
N ALA A 489 15.96 -9.00 9.22
CA ALA A 489 17.20 -8.89 8.46
C ALA A 489 18.40 -9.39 9.28
N TRP A 490 18.44 -9.07 10.57
CA TRP A 490 19.49 -9.52 11.49
C TRP A 490 19.44 -11.03 11.72
N THR A 491 18.27 -11.61 12.02
CA THR A 491 18.12 -13.07 12.21
C THR A 491 18.49 -13.83 10.95
N GLY A 492 18.14 -13.31 9.77
CA GLY A 492 18.54 -13.85 8.47
C GLY A 492 20.06 -13.91 8.28
N VAL A 493 20.78 -12.86 8.68
CA VAL A 493 22.26 -12.82 8.59
C VAL A 493 22.91 -13.74 9.62
N GLU A 494 22.42 -13.78 10.86
CA GLU A 494 22.97 -14.66 11.89
C GLU A 494 22.75 -16.14 11.56
N ALA A 495 21.59 -16.51 11.02
CA ALA A 495 21.35 -17.87 10.54
C ALA A 495 22.29 -18.24 9.38
N ALA A 496 22.54 -17.32 8.43
CA ALA A 496 23.48 -17.54 7.34
C ALA A 496 24.93 -17.69 7.84
N LYS A 497 25.34 -16.92 8.85
CA LYS A 497 26.65 -17.07 9.52
C LYS A 497 26.77 -18.42 10.21
N LYS A 498 25.75 -18.82 10.98
CA LYS A 498 25.73 -20.13 11.66
C LYS A 498 25.84 -21.27 10.65
N ALA A 499 25.04 -21.24 9.59
CA ALA A 499 25.11 -22.23 8.51
C ALA A 499 26.48 -22.27 7.80
N ALA A 500 27.18 -21.13 7.70
CA ALA A 500 28.54 -21.09 7.16
C ALA A 500 29.58 -21.67 8.14
N ALA A 501 29.43 -21.41 9.43
CA ALA A 501 30.28 -21.98 10.48
C ALA A 501 30.13 -23.51 10.58
N ASP A 502 28.90 -24.01 10.54
CA ASP A 502 28.59 -25.45 10.56
C ASP A 502 29.21 -26.16 9.35
N ARG A 503 29.27 -25.50 8.19
CA ARG A 503 29.96 -26.03 6.99
C ARG A 503 31.48 -26.09 7.16
N SER A 504 32.09 -25.10 7.80
CA SER A 504 33.55 -25.12 8.05
C SER A 504 33.96 -26.16 9.09
N ASP A 505 33.10 -26.46 10.06
CA ASP A 505 33.38 -27.44 11.11
C ASP A 505 33.13 -28.89 10.66
N SER A 506 32.30 -29.09 9.63
CA SER A 506 32.00 -30.42 9.10
C SER A 506 33.19 -31.19 8.52
N GLY A 507 34.40 -30.59 8.50
CA GLY A 507 35.65 -31.34 8.54
C GLY A 507 35.81 -32.45 7.49
N VAL A 508 35.11 -32.35 6.35
CA VAL A 508 35.36 -33.20 5.20
C VAL A 508 36.70 -32.74 4.63
N VAL A 509 37.76 -33.21 5.28
CA VAL A 509 39.08 -33.33 4.71
C VAL A 509 38.86 -34.23 3.51
N LEU A 510 38.60 -33.62 2.35
CA LEU A 510 38.82 -34.26 1.08
C LEU A 510 40.29 -34.62 1.09
N GLU A 511 40.61 -35.85 1.52
CA GLU A 511 41.94 -36.40 1.33
C GLU A 511 42.28 -36.20 -0.15
N PRO A 512 43.42 -35.55 -0.45
CA PRO A 512 43.85 -35.37 -1.81
C PRO A 512 44.16 -36.75 -2.38
N ARG A 513 43.17 -37.36 -3.04
CA ARG A 513 43.38 -38.62 -3.75
C ARG A 513 44.40 -38.33 -4.85
N GLY A 514 45.61 -38.83 -4.61
CA GLY A 514 46.80 -38.58 -5.40
C GLY A 514 46.60 -38.88 -6.87
N GLY A 515 47.09 -37.97 -7.70
CA GLY A 515 47.19 -38.08 -9.13
C GLY A 515 48.24 -37.10 -9.62
N LEU A 516 49.49 -37.55 -9.63
CA LEU A 516 50.68 -36.84 -10.07
C LEU A 516 50.48 -36.22 -11.47
N SER A 517 50.65 -34.90 -11.60
CA SER A 517 51.18 -34.32 -12.84
C SER A 517 51.77 -32.94 -12.56
N ALA A 518 53.09 -32.87 -12.60
CA ALA A 518 53.87 -31.67 -12.39
C ALA A 518 53.81 -30.77 -13.63
N SER A 519 53.14 -29.63 -13.53
CA SER A 519 53.40 -28.48 -14.41
C SER A 519 53.33 -27.18 -13.61
N ARG A 520 54.50 -26.58 -13.44
CA ARG A 520 54.79 -25.37 -12.66
C ARG A 520 54.37 -24.14 -13.46
N ALA A 521 53.10 -23.75 -13.35
CA ALA A 521 52.61 -22.47 -13.86
C ALA A 521 52.44 -21.45 -12.72
N LYS A 522 52.92 -20.23 -12.95
CA LYS A 522 52.95 -19.09 -12.01
C LYS A 522 51.51 -18.65 -11.69
N ALA A 523 51.01 -18.99 -10.50
CA ALA A 523 49.64 -18.73 -10.09
C ALA A 523 49.39 -17.23 -9.82
N PRO A 524 48.31 -16.62 -10.35
CA PRO A 524 47.90 -15.27 -10.01
C PRO A 524 47.43 -15.24 -8.55
N SER A 525 47.92 -14.25 -7.79
CA SER A 525 47.50 -13.98 -6.41
C SER A 525 46.04 -13.54 -6.40
N ALA A 526 45.12 -14.50 -6.39
CA ALA A 526 43.69 -14.25 -6.26
C ALA A 526 43.40 -13.97 -4.78
N THR A 527 43.32 -12.68 -4.42
CA THR A 527 42.78 -12.26 -3.13
C THR A 527 41.32 -12.71 -3.05
N LEU A 528 41.08 -13.84 -2.36
CA LEU A 528 39.76 -14.35 -2.07
C LEU A 528 39.01 -13.33 -1.20
N THR A 529 38.23 -12.46 -1.84
CA THR A 529 37.35 -11.54 -1.15
C THR A 529 36.19 -12.35 -0.60
N ILE A 530 36.26 -12.71 0.69
CA ILE A 530 35.17 -13.42 1.38
C ILE A 530 33.97 -12.48 1.40
N LYS A 531 33.00 -12.73 0.52
CA LYS A 531 31.75 -11.97 0.45
C LYS A 531 30.99 -12.17 1.77
N ALA A 532 30.60 -11.07 2.42
CA ALA A 532 29.83 -11.14 3.65
C ALA A 532 28.54 -11.97 3.45
N PRO A 533 28.16 -12.79 4.44
CA PRO A 533 26.96 -13.60 4.35
C PRO A 533 25.73 -12.70 4.18
N THR A 534 24.96 -12.96 3.11
CA THR A 534 23.72 -12.24 2.81
C THR A 534 22.53 -13.05 3.32
N ALA A 535 21.50 -12.36 3.83
CA ALA A 535 20.25 -12.99 4.23
C ALA A 535 19.61 -13.76 3.04
N PRO A 536 18.82 -14.80 3.30
CA PRO A 536 18.04 -15.49 2.27
C PRO A 536 17.21 -14.52 1.41
N PRO A 537 17.10 -14.73 0.08
CA PRO A 537 16.36 -13.85 -0.82
C PRO A 537 14.91 -13.58 -0.38
N GLY A 538 14.24 -14.60 0.20
CA GLY A 538 12.87 -14.48 0.71
C GLY A 538 12.74 -13.46 1.85
N ILE A 539 13.69 -13.46 2.80
CA ILE A 539 13.70 -12.50 3.92
C ILE A 539 13.96 -11.08 3.40
N THR A 540 14.87 -10.93 2.43
CA THR A 540 15.18 -9.61 1.86
C THR A 540 13.94 -9.00 1.18
N LYS A 541 13.17 -9.81 0.44
CA LYS A 541 11.91 -9.38 -0.16
C LYS A 541 10.87 -9.03 0.93
N LEU A 542 10.68 -9.90 1.91
CA LEU A 542 9.75 -9.67 3.02
C LEU A 542 10.07 -8.36 3.76
N CYS A 543 11.33 -8.13 4.11
CA CYS A 543 11.78 -6.89 4.74
C CYS A 543 11.44 -5.66 3.90
N LYS A 544 11.65 -5.73 2.58
CA LYS A 544 11.30 -4.64 1.67
C LYS A 544 9.79 -4.37 1.65
N ASP A 545 8.97 -5.41 1.56
CA ASP A 545 7.51 -5.29 1.53
C ASP A 545 6.97 -4.71 2.86
N LEU A 546 7.57 -5.10 4.01
CA LEU A 546 7.25 -4.55 5.33
C LEU A 546 7.65 -3.07 5.46
N ASP A 547 8.85 -2.70 5.00
CA ASP A 547 9.29 -1.29 5.02
C ASP A 547 8.38 -0.43 4.13
N GLU A 548 8.04 -0.88 2.92
CA GLU A 548 7.11 -0.18 2.02
C GLU A 548 5.73 0.01 2.67
N PHE A 549 5.23 -1.01 3.38
CA PHE A 549 3.97 -0.91 4.12
C PHE A 549 4.05 0.05 5.31
N ALA A 550 5.15 0.04 6.08
CA ALA A 550 5.39 1.00 7.15
C ALA A 550 5.42 2.44 6.62
N GLU A 551 6.02 2.67 5.45
CA GLU A 551 6.00 3.96 4.78
C GLU A 551 4.60 4.39 4.35
N PHE A 552 3.80 3.45 3.83
CA PHE A 552 2.40 3.68 3.50
C PHE A 552 1.59 4.11 4.73
N LEU A 553 1.76 3.41 5.86
CA LEU A 553 1.06 3.74 7.10
C LEU A 553 1.47 5.11 7.66
N ASP A 554 2.74 5.48 7.62
CA ASP A 554 3.19 6.83 8.04
C ASP A 554 2.54 7.94 7.19
N TRP A 555 2.36 7.70 5.90
CA TRP A 555 1.75 8.65 4.97
C TRP A 555 0.24 8.73 5.13
N ALA A 556 -0.42 7.58 5.28
CA ALA A 556 -1.87 7.48 5.39
C ALA A 556 -2.38 7.89 6.79
N CYS A 557 -1.58 7.64 7.84
CA CYS A 557 -1.91 7.90 9.25
C CYS A 557 -0.89 8.88 9.89
N PRO A 558 -0.90 10.17 9.50
CA PRO A 558 0.01 11.14 10.11
C PRO A 558 -0.30 11.28 11.60
N LYS A 559 0.68 10.99 12.47
CA LYS A 559 0.54 11.16 13.93
C LYS A 559 0.13 12.61 14.25
N LYS A 560 -0.89 12.78 15.12
CA LYS A 560 -1.35 14.09 15.58
C LYS A 560 -0.14 14.92 16.04
N GLY A 561 0.01 16.14 15.52
CA GLY A 561 1.12 17.05 15.86
C GLY A 561 2.30 17.05 14.87
N LYS A 562 2.44 16.05 13.98
CA LYS A 562 3.28 16.22 12.79
C LYS A 562 2.50 17.00 11.74
N LEU A 563 2.69 18.33 11.71
CA LEU A 563 2.18 19.18 10.63
C LEU A 563 2.52 18.53 9.28
N ARG A 564 1.52 18.37 8.42
CA ARG A 564 1.76 18.04 7.00
C ARG A 564 2.50 19.23 6.39
N LEU A 565 3.83 19.17 6.42
CA LEU A 565 4.70 20.13 5.74
C LEU A 565 4.37 20.09 4.25
N GLY A 566 3.57 21.05 3.80
CA GLY A 566 3.20 21.22 2.39
C GLY A 566 1.91 20.53 1.96
N SER A 567 0.81 20.65 2.71
CA SER A 567 -0.51 20.67 2.04
C SER A 567 -0.62 21.97 1.22
N ASP A 568 0.19 22.08 0.17
CA ASP A 568 -0.11 23.03 -0.89
C ASP A 568 -1.51 22.64 -1.41
N PRO A 569 -2.41 23.62 -1.62
CA PRO A 569 -3.69 23.34 -2.24
C PRO A 569 -3.38 22.62 -3.57
N VAL A 570 -3.90 21.40 -3.70
CA VAL A 570 -3.89 20.68 -4.96
C VAL A 570 -4.47 21.67 -5.98
N ALA A 571 -3.64 22.11 -6.93
CA ALA A 571 -4.09 22.97 -8.01
C ALA A 571 -5.27 22.27 -8.72
N PRO A 572 -6.35 23.01 -9.05
CA PRO A 572 -7.61 22.45 -9.51
C PRO A 572 -7.48 21.59 -10.77
#